data_AF-A0A126RD87-F1
#
_entry.id   AF-A0A126RD87-F1
#
_cell.length_a   1.000
_cell.length_b   1.000
_cell.length_c   1.000
_cell.angle_alpha   90.00
_cell.angle_beta   90.00
_cell.angle_gamma   90.00
#
_symmetry.space_group_name_H-M   'P 1'
#
loop_
_entity.id
_entity.type
_entity.pdbx_description
1 polymer ?
#
loop_
_entity_poly.entity_id
_entity_poly.type
_entity_poly.pdbx_seq_one_letter_code
_entity_poly.pdbx_strand_id
1 'polypeptide(L)' 'MTHALNAQECLERARMHEQLAATTADASARMMHQAMAAEFRRRAAMGGMDMARQVVNKPIIELCPPVA' A
#
# COMPACT_ATOMS: atom_id res chain seq x y z
N MET A 1 8.79 15.78 -10.34
CA MET A 1 7.64 16.25 -9.53
C MET A 1 7.05 15.03 -8.85
N THR A 2 7.25 14.87 -7.55
CA THR A 2 6.69 13.74 -6.80
C THR A 2 5.20 13.97 -6.61
N HIS A 3 4.36 13.27 -7.39
CA HIS A 3 2.90 13.29 -7.22
C HIS A 3 2.54 12.59 -5.92
N ALA A 4 2.65 13.31 -4.80
CA ALA A 4 2.08 12.87 -3.55
C ALA A 4 0.56 12.94 -3.66
N LEU A 5 -0.08 11.78 -3.62
CA LEU A 5 -1.54 11.65 -3.69
C LEU A 5 -2.16 12.37 -2.50
N ASN A 6 -3.18 13.19 -2.76
CA ASN A 6 -3.95 13.85 -1.72
C ASN A 6 -4.87 12.85 -0.99
N ALA A 7 -5.49 13.27 0.11
CA ALA A 7 -6.32 12.38 0.94
C ALA A 7 -7.50 11.79 0.17
N GLN A 8 -8.13 12.56 -0.74
CA GLN A 8 -9.26 12.11 -1.54
C GLN A 8 -8.84 11.04 -2.56
N GLU A 9 -7.73 11.27 -3.27
CA GLU A 9 -7.15 10.30 -4.20
C GLU A 9 -6.77 9.00 -3.47
N CYS A 10 -6.24 9.11 -2.23
CA CYS A 10 -5.98 7.94 -1.40
C CYS A 10 -7.27 7.17 -1.09
N LEU A 11 -8.36 7.84 -0.73
CA LEU A 11 -9.64 7.17 -0.47
C LEU A 11 -10.22 6.50 -1.72
N GLU A 12 -10.10 7.13 -2.89
CA GLU A 12 -10.52 6.55 -4.16
C GLU A 12 -9.73 5.28 -4.49
N ARG A 13 -8.40 5.31 -4.32
CA ARG A 13 -7.56 4.13 -4.53
C ARG A 13 -7.86 3.02 -3.54
N ALA A 14 -8.17 3.37 -2.29
CA ALA A 14 -8.60 2.38 -1.29
C ALA A 14 -9.88 1.64 -1.73
N ARG A 15 -10.91 2.38 -2.17
CA ARG A 15 -12.16 1.80 -2.67
C ARG A 15 -11.95 0.92 -3.90
N MET A 16 -11.09 1.35 -4.83
CA MET A 16 -10.75 0.56 -6.01
C MET A 16 -10.11 -0.77 -5.61
N HIS A 17 -9.15 -0.78 -4.69
CA HIS A 17 -8.52 -2.00 -4.22
C HIS A 17 -9.47 -2.92 -3.46
N GLU A 18 -10.43 -2.38 -2.71
CA GLU A 18 -11.49 -3.20 -2.08
C GLU A 18 -12.37 -3.89 -3.11
N GLN A 19 -12.75 -3.18 -4.18
CA GLN A 19 -13.52 -3.76 -5.26
C GLN A 19 -12.73 -4.87 -5.98
N LEU A 20 -11.43 -4.65 -6.23
CA LEU A 20 -10.54 -5.68 -6.79
C LEU A 20 -10.44 -6.89 -5.86
N ALA A 21 -10.30 -6.68 -4.56
CA ALA A 21 -10.27 -7.78 -3.58
C ALA A 21 -11.58 -8.59 -3.58
N ALA A 22 -12.73 -7.93 -3.74
CA ALA A 22 -14.03 -8.60 -3.76
C ALA A 22 -14.24 -9.49 -4.99
N THR A 23 -13.65 -9.13 -6.14
CA THR A 23 -13.79 -9.88 -7.40
C THR A 23 -12.63 -10.85 -7.68
N THR A 24 -11.56 -10.81 -6.88
CA THR A 24 -10.38 -11.65 -7.09
C THR A 24 -10.56 -13.04 -6.45
N ALA A 25 -10.48 -14.09 -7.26
CA ALA A 25 -10.57 -15.48 -6.79
C ALA A 25 -9.29 -16.00 -6.12
N ASP A 26 -8.13 -15.46 -6.51
CA ASP A 26 -6.84 -15.84 -5.92
C ASP A 26 -6.66 -15.24 -4.51
N ALA A 27 -6.32 -16.09 -3.54
CA ALA A 27 -6.21 -15.69 -2.14
C ALA A 27 -5.03 -14.74 -1.90
N SER A 28 -3.89 -14.96 -2.58
CA SER A 28 -2.70 -14.13 -2.42
C SER A 28 -2.94 -12.72 -2.96
N ALA A 29 -3.48 -12.61 -4.18
CA ALA A 29 -3.83 -11.35 -4.81
C ALA A 29 -4.92 -10.58 -4.04
N ARG A 30 -5.92 -11.28 -3.47
CA ARG A 30 -6.89 -10.66 -2.55
C ARG A 30 -6.21 -10.01 -1.35
N MET A 31 -5.31 -10.71 -0.69
CA MET A 31 -4.59 -10.18 0.47
C MET A 31 -3.75 -8.95 0.10
N MET A 32 -3.11 -8.96 -1.08
CA MET A 32 -2.37 -7.80 -1.58
C MET A 32 -3.28 -6.59 -1.78
N HIS A 33 -4.45 -6.77 -2.43
CA HIS A 33 -5.43 -5.70 -2.61
C HIS A 33 -5.95 -5.16 -1.27
N GLN A 34 -6.25 -6.03 -0.32
CA GLN A 34 -6.66 -5.63 1.03
C GLN A 34 -5.57 -4.83 1.75
N ALA A 35 -4.32 -5.29 1.67
CA ALA A 35 -3.18 -4.60 2.28
C ALA A 35 -2.98 -3.20 1.67
N MET A 36 -3.08 -3.07 0.34
CA MET A 36 -3.00 -1.79 -0.35
C MET A 36 -4.16 -0.87 0.04
N ALA A 37 -5.40 -1.36 0.08
CA ALA A 37 -6.55 -0.56 0.52
C ALA A 37 -6.34 -0.02 1.95
N ALA A 38 -5.86 -0.86 2.86
CA ALA A 38 -5.54 -0.46 4.23
C ALA A 38 -4.39 0.57 4.29
N GLU A 39 -3.40 0.46 3.42
CA GLU A 39 -2.33 1.46 3.29
C GLU A 39 -2.86 2.81 2.81
N PHE A 40 -3.69 2.82 1.76
CA PHE A 40 -4.28 4.06 1.25
C PHE A 40 -5.23 4.72 2.26
N ARG A 41 -6.03 3.93 3.02
CA ARG A 41 -6.84 4.48 4.12
C ARG A 41 -5.98 5.12 5.21
N ARG A 42 -4.86 4.49 5.58
CA ARG A 42 -3.89 5.08 6.51
C ARG A 42 -3.29 6.37 5.96
N ARG A 43 -2.88 6.39 4.69
CA ARG A 43 -2.37 7.60 4.02
C ARG A 43 -3.41 8.71 3.96
N ALA A 44 -4.68 8.41 3.69
CA ALA A 44 -5.76 9.39 3.71
C ALA A 44 -5.99 9.99 5.10
N ALA A 45 -5.90 9.18 6.16
CA ALA A 45 -6.01 9.65 7.55
C ALA A 45 -4.80 10.50 7.98
N MET A 46 -3.60 10.16 7.48
CA MET A 46 -2.36 10.90 7.75
C MET A 46 -2.15 12.11 6.83
N GLY A 47 -2.84 12.17 5.70
CA GLY A 47 -2.74 13.23 4.68
C GLY A 47 -3.29 14.59 5.13
N GLY A 48 -3.89 14.66 6.32
CA GLY A 48 -4.13 15.93 7.02
C GLY A 48 -2.93 16.42 7.86
N MET A 49 -1.90 15.59 8.09
CA MET A 49 -0.78 15.92 8.97
C MET A 49 0.61 15.85 8.35
N ASP A 50 0.94 14.98 7.38
CA ASP A 50 2.36 14.93 6.99
C ASP A 50 2.68 14.32 5.61
N MET A 51 3.20 15.19 4.74
CA MET A 51 4.00 14.88 3.56
C MET A 51 5.38 14.27 3.89
N ALA A 52 5.66 13.87 5.14
CA ALA A 52 7.02 13.54 5.60
C ALA A 52 7.40 12.05 5.61
N ARG A 53 6.55 11.11 5.18
CA ARG A 53 6.86 9.66 5.25
C ARG A 53 6.90 8.95 3.90
N GLN A 54 7.26 9.67 2.84
CA GLN A 54 7.85 9.04 1.67
C GLN A 54 9.34 8.84 1.97
N VAL A 55 9.89 7.67 1.59
CA VAL A 55 11.24 7.18 1.89
C VAL A 55 11.27 6.27 3.13
N VAL A 56 11.80 5.07 2.92
CA VAL A 56 12.00 3.95 3.86
C VAL A 56 10.80 3.00 4.06
N ASN A 57 10.44 2.27 3.00
CA ASN A 57 10.28 0.82 3.17
C ASN A 57 10.94 0.11 1.98
N LYS A 58 12.27 0.04 2.03
CA LYS A 58 13.05 -0.92 1.25
C LYS A 58 12.72 -2.31 1.82
N PRO A 59 12.35 -3.32 1.02
CA PRO A 59 12.40 -4.68 1.50
C PRO A 59 13.87 -5.04 1.71
N ILE A 60 14.33 -5.02 2.96
CA ILE A 60 15.56 -5.73 3.35
C ILE A 60 15.17 -7.21 3.31
N ILE A 61 15.30 -7.84 2.15
CA ILE A 61 15.42 -9.29 2.08
C ILE A 61 16.89 -9.55 2.39
N GLU A 62 17.16 -9.92 3.64
CA GLU A 62 18.42 -10.55 4.03
C GLU A 62 18.60 -11.80 3.17
N LEU A 63 19.57 -11.73 2.27
CA LEU A 63 20.07 -12.87 1.51
C LEU A 63 20.90 -13.72 2.48
N CYS A 64 20.32 -14.74 3.11
CA CYS A 64 21.09 -15.78 3.80
C CYS A 64 21.94 -16.55 2.78
N PRO A 65 23.28 -16.57 2.86
CA PRO A 65 24.07 -17.54 2.11
C PRO A 65 24.08 -18.87 2.87
N PRO A 66 23.67 -20.01 2.26
CA PRO A 66 24.04 -21.30 2.81
C PRO A 66 25.51 -21.56 2.52
N VAL A 67 26.25 -21.81 3.60
CA VAL A 67 27.62 -22.31 3.60
C VAL A 67 27.63 -23.73 3.01
N ALA A 68 28.52 -23.98 2.05
CA ALA A 68 29.16 -25.27 1.76
C ALA A 68 30.25 -25.08 0.72
#